data_AF-A0A3S0TFF0-F1
#
_entry.id   AF-A0A3S0TFF0-F1
#
_cell.length_a   1.000
_cell.length_b   1.000
_cell.length_c   1.000
_cell.angle_alpha   90.00
_cell.angle_beta   90.00
_cell.angle_gamma   90.00
#
_symmetry.space_group_name_H-M   'P 1'
#
loop_
_entity.id
_entity.type
_entity.pdbx_description
1 polymer ?
#
loop_
_entity_poly.entity_id
_entity_poly.type
_entity_poly.pdbx_seq_one_letter_code
_entity_poly.pdbx_strand_id
1 'polypeptide(L)'
;MTRKTLLERLDSLVGWTGIPALSQQPPRRRPLRWPATVALVLAFGGAIIATMQGVISNGYSIGYAALMVGFAIGNFTNIFGPLKPPASLVERVDEWDRSARAQAYLVTFGVFAATVFVGLFVMLWAIAFAPTSLSAKPILILLFLLMTILTTTPTAYASWRWRWDDDR
;
A
#
# COMPACT_ATOMS: atom_id res chain seq x y z
N MET A 1 48.05 -10.44 -15.25
CA MET A 1 47.48 -9.08 -15.19
C MET A 1 46.12 -9.09 -15.85
N THR A 2 45.05 -9.14 -15.07
CA THR A 2 43.66 -9.21 -15.54
C THR A 2 43.30 -7.91 -16.26
N ARG A 3 42.88 -8.00 -17.54
CA ARG A 3 42.47 -6.85 -18.36
C ARG A 3 41.16 -6.30 -17.81
N LYS A 4 41.24 -5.30 -16.94
CA LYS A 4 40.08 -4.51 -16.54
C LYS A 4 39.53 -3.71 -17.71
N THR A 5 38.23 -3.70 -17.87
CA THR A 5 37.54 -2.87 -18.88
C THR A 5 37.71 -1.38 -18.55
N LEU A 6 37.52 -0.52 -19.55
CA LEU A 6 37.72 0.93 -19.40
C LEU A 6 36.80 1.51 -18.30
N LEU A 7 35.59 0.97 -18.17
CA LEU A 7 34.63 1.31 -17.12
C LEU A 7 35.13 0.93 -15.73
N GLU A 8 35.69 -0.27 -15.55
CA GLU A 8 36.25 -0.71 -14.26
C GLU A 8 37.46 0.12 -13.83
N ARG A 9 38.23 0.67 -14.78
CA ARG A 9 39.33 1.59 -14.47
C ARG A 9 38.80 2.94 -13.99
N LEU A 10 37.76 3.47 -14.63
CA LEU A 10 37.11 4.71 -14.20
C LEU A 10 36.49 4.57 -12.81
N ASP A 11 35.81 3.46 -12.52
CA ASP A 11 35.29 3.17 -11.18
C ASP A 11 36.40 3.11 -10.13
N SER A 12 37.54 2.48 -10.46
CA SER A 12 38.68 2.40 -9.54
C SER A 12 39.34 3.75 -9.27
N LEU A 13 39.33 4.67 -10.25
CA LEU A 13 39.84 6.03 -10.12
C LEU A 13 38.93 6.93 -9.29
N VAL A 14 37.65 6.57 -9.13
CA VAL A 14 36.68 7.31 -8.30
C VAL A 14 36.57 6.72 -6.89
N GLY A 15 37.02 5.48 -6.67
CA GLY A 15 37.02 4.80 -5.37
C GLY A 15 37.64 5.60 -4.22
N TRP A 16 38.70 6.38 -4.48
CA TRP A 16 39.35 7.24 -3.48
C TRP A 16 38.49 8.40 -2.97
N THR A 17 37.43 8.79 -3.69
CA THR A 17 36.54 9.90 -3.30
C THR A 17 35.51 9.48 -2.25
N GLY A 18 35.35 8.18 -1.98
CA GLY A 18 34.30 7.66 -1.09
C GLY A 18 32.87 7.82 -1.62
N ILE A 19 32.66 8.52 -2.74
CA ILE A 19 31.37 8.70 -3.40
C ILE A 19 30.72 7.35 -3.80
N PRO A 20 31.47 6.34 -4.30
CA PRO A 20 30.88 5.04 -4.62
C PRO A 20 30.33 4.31 -3.39
N ALA A 21 30.92 4.52 -2.20
CA ALA A 21 30.44 3.89 -0.96
C ALA A 21 29.13 4.50 -0.45
N LEU A 22 28.86 5.77 -0.79
CA LEU A 22 27.59 6.44 -0.48
C LEU A 22 26.44 6.01 -1.42
N SER A 23 26.75 5.63 -2.67
CA SER A 23 25.76 5.09 -3.60
C SER A 23 25.52 3.58 -3.44
N GLN A 24 26.43 2.86 -2.79
CA GLN A 24 26.36 1.41 -2.59
C GLN A 24 25.64 0.96 -1.32
N GLN A 25 25.04 1.85 -0.52
CA GLN A 25 24.20 1.38 0.59
C GLN A 25 23.03 0.56 0.01
N PRO A 26 22.94 -0.74 0.33
CA PRO A 26 21.87 -1.57 -0.20
C PRO A 26 20.55 -1.00 0.31
N PRO A 27 19.63 -0.60 -0.58
CA PRO A 27 18.38 0.00 -0.18
C PRO A 27 17.64 -0.97 0.74
N ARG A 28 17.23 -0.51 1.94
CA ARG A 28 16.51 -1.33 2.93
C ARG A 28 15.10 -1.63 2.43
N ARG A 29 14.98 -2.65 1.60
CA ARG A 29 13.75 -3.05 0.92
C ARG A 29 13.16 -4.27 1.61
N ARG A 30 12.20 -4.07 2.51
CA ARG A 30 11.55 -5.17 3.24
C ARG A 30 10.20 -5.51 2.58
N PRO A 31 10.05 -6.69 1.95
CA PRO A 31 8.77 -7.09 1.39
C PRO A 31 7.75 -7.41 2.49
N LEU A 32 6.77 -6.53 2.69
CA LEU A 32 5.66 -6.75 3.62
C LEU A 32 4.46 -7.42 2.95
N ARG A 33 4.68 -8.59 2.32
CA ARG A 33 3.65 -9.33 1.58
C ARG A 33 2.46 -9.71 2.47
N TRP A 34 2.73 -10.47 3.52
CA TRP A 34 1.70 -10.98 4.42
C TRP A 34 0.97 -9.90 5.20
N PRO A 35 1.66 -8.93 5.85
CA PRO A 35 0.96 -7.88 6.60
C PRO A 35 0.04 -7.03 5.72
N ALA A 36 0.48 -6.67 4.50
CA ALA A 36 -0.32 -5.87 3.58
C ALA A 36 -1.53 -6.65 3.05
N THR A 37 -1.37 -7.94 2.72
CA THR A 37 -2.48 -8.79 2.29
C THR A 37 -3.49 -8.98 3.42
N VAL A 38 -3.03 -9.26 4.65
CA VAL A 38 -3.91 -9.42 5.83
C VAL A 38 -4.67 -8.13 6.12
N ALA A 39 -4.00 -6.97 6.05
CA ALA A 39 -4.64 -5.67 6.23
C ALA A 39 -5.77 -5.42 5.22
N LEU A 40 -5.53 -5.72 3.93
CA LEU A 40 -6.55 -5.58 2.89
C LEU A 40 -7.71 -6.56 3.08
N VAL A 41 -7.42 -7.83 3.41
CA VAL A 41 -8.47 -8.83 3.68
C VAL A 41 -9.34 -8.42 4.86
N LEU A 42 -8.74 -7.92 5.94
CA LEU A 42 -9.47 -7.42 7.11
C LEU A 42 -10.29 -6.17 6.78
N ALA A 43 -9.75 -5.25 5.97
CA ALA A 43 -10.45 -4.04 5.59
C ALA A 43 -11.65 -4.32 4.67
N PHE A 44 -11.45 -5.09 3.59
CA PHE A 44 -12.54 -5.47 2.68
C PHE A 44 -13.56 -6.39 3.35
N GLY A 45 -13.09 -7.43 4.05
CA GLY A 45 -13.96 -8.36 4.77
C GLY A 45 -14.74 -7.65 5.88
N GLY A 46 -14.07 -6.78 6.65
CA GLY A 46 -14.69 -5.96 7.69
C GLY A 46 -15.73 -4.99 7.13
N ALA A 47 -15.43 -4.32 6.01
CA ALA A 47 -16.39 -3.45 5.33
C ALA A 47 -17.64 -4.21 4.86
N ILE A 48 -17.47 -5.35 4.20
CA ILE A 48 -18.59 -6.19 3.73
C ILE A 48 -19.45 -6.64 4.90
N ILE A 49 -18.83 -7.18 5.95
CA ILE A 49 -19.54 -7.64 7.15
C ILE A 49 -20.26 -6.47 7.83
N ALA A 50 -19.62 -5.30 7.96
CA ALA A 50 -20.22 -4.14 8.60
C ALA A 50 -21.42 -3.59 7.81
N THR A 51 -21.33 -3.58 6.47
CA THR A 51 -22.44 -3.20 5.61
C THR A 51 -23.58 -4.21 5.66
N MET A 52 -23.29 -5.51 5.57
CA MET A 52 -24.31 -6.56 5.67
C MET A 52 -25.00 -6.56 7.04
N GLN A 53 -24.22 -6.48 8.12
CA GLN A 53 -24.76 -6.43 9.47
C GLN A 53 -25.62 -5.19 9.66
N GLY A 54 -25.24 -4.03 9.13
CA GLY A 54 -26.04 -2.79 9.22
C GLY A 54 -27.33 -2.81 8.40
N VAL A 55 -27.42 -3.64 7.36
CA VAL A 55 -28.65 -3.85 6.58
C VAL A 55 -29.59 -4.85 7.27
N ILE A 56 -29.04 -5.91 7.87
CA ILE A 56 -29.82 -7.01 8.47
C ILE A 56 -30.16 -6.75 9.95
N SER A 57 -29.29 -6.05 10.67
CA SER A 57 -29.35 -5.85 12.12
C SER A 57 -28.84 -4.44 12.49
N ASN A 58 -29.08 -3.97 13.71
CA ASN A 58 -28.42 -2.73 14.17
C ASN A 58 -26.97 -2.98 14.69
N GLY A 59 -26.44 -4.19 14.48
CA GLY A 59 -25.08 -4.58 14.83
C GLY A 59 -24.08 -4.06 13.80
N TYR A 60 -22.97 -3.48 14.26
CA TYR A 60 -21.95 -2.86 13.40
C TYR A 60 -20.52 -3.11 13.90
N SER A 61 -20.38 -3.56 15.15
CA SER A 61 -19.13 -3.53 15.89
C SER A 61 -18.09 -4.50 15.36
N ILE A 62 -18.47 -5.71 14.93
CA ILE A 62 -17.52 -6.76 14.55
C ILE A 62 -16.86 -6.42 13.20
N GLY A 63 -17.67 -6.11 12.18
CA GLY A 63 -17.14 -5.73 10.86
C GLY A 63 -16.30 -4.45 10.92
N TYR A 64 -16.76 -3.46 11.68
CA TYR A 64 -16.02 -2.22 11.86
C TYR A 64 -14.71 -2.40 12.63
N ALA A 65 -14.69 -3.23 13.67
CA ALA A 65 -13.47 -3.55 14.39
C ALA A 65 -12.45 -4.25 13.49
N ALA A 66 -12.89 -5.23 12.68
CA ALA A 66 -12.02 -5.89 11.71
C ALA A 66 -11.44 -4.88 10.70
N LEU A 67 -12.26 -3.98 10.20
CA LEU A 67 -11.83 -2.90 9.31
C LEU A 67 -10.82 -1.96 9.99
N MET A 68 -11.03 -1.63 11.27
CA MET A 68 -10.10 -0.78 12.02
C MET A 68 -8.75 -1.45 12.27
N VAL A 69 -8.74 -2.77 12.53
CA VAL A 69 -7.50 -3.53 12.61
C VAL A 69 -6.78 -3.54 11.26
N GLY A 70 -7.52 -3.76 10.16
CA GLY A 70 -6.98 -3.68 8.80
C GLY A 70 -6.38 -2.30 8.49
N PHE A 71 -7.08 -1.22 8.86
CA PHE A 71 -6.60 0.15 8.73
C PHE A 71 -5.34 0.41 9.55
N ALA A 72 -5.30 -0.02 10.82
CA ALA A 72 -4.13 0.15 11.68
C ALA A 72 -2.90 -0.54 11.08
N ILE A 73 -3.02 -1.82 10.69
CA ILE A 73 -1.93 -2.58 10.05
C ILE A 73 -1.51 -1.89 8.74
N GLY A 74 -2.47 -1.42 7.95
CA GLY A 74 -2.23 -0.72 6.69
C GLY A 74 -1.32 0.50 6.83
N ASN A 75 -1.55 1.33 7.85
CA ASN A 75 -0.69 2.49 8.15
C ASN A 75 0.76 2.06 8.45
N PHE A 76 0.98 0.98 9.19
CA PHE A 76 2.32 0.46 9.44
C PHE A 76 2.99 -0.07 8.16
N THR A 77 2.24 -0.70 7.26
CA THR A 77 2.79 -1.17 5.97
C THR A 77 3.15 -0.03 5.02
N ASN A 78 2.56 1.15 5.17
CA ASN A 78 2.96 2.32 4.41
C ASN A 78 4.33 2.86 4.86
N ILE A 79 4.58 2.84 6.18
CA ILE A 79 5.81 3.35 6.79
C ILE A 79 6.98 2.39 6.57
N PHE A 80 6.77 1.10 6.82
CA PHE A 80 7.82 0.07 6.74
C PHE A 80 7.84 -0.68 5.41
N GLY A 81 7.03 -0.21 4.44
CA GLY A 81 6.85 -0.83 3.15
C GLY A 81 8.10 -0.81 2.28
N PRO A 82 8.08 -1.55 1.17
CA PRO A 82 9.19 -1.62 0.23
C PRO A 82 9.32 -0.35 -0.63
N LEU A 83 8.27 0.46 -0.72
CA LEU A 83 8.27 1.72 -1.45
C LEU A 83 8.77 2.83 -0.53
N LYS A 84 9.85 3.51 -0.93
CA LYS A 84 10.36 4.67 -0.20
C LYS A 84 9.31 5.78 -0.15
N PRO A 85 9.18 6.53 0.95
CA PRO A 85 8.36 7.74 0.99
C PRO A 85 8.84 8.78 -0.03
N PRO A 86 7.94 9.61 -0.59
CA PRO A 86 8.32 10.67 -1.53
C PRO A 86 9.24 11.73 -0.91
N ALA A 87 9.20 11.89 0.41
CA ALA A 87 10.02 12.83 1.17
C ALA A 87 11.21 12.17 1.90
N SER A 88 11.72 11.03 1.43
CA SER A 88 12.93 10.45 2.02
C SER A 88 14.12 11.41 1.83
N LEU A 89 14.47 12.14 2.88
CA LEU A 89 15.60 13.06 2.91
C LEU A 89 16.96 12.33 2.97
N VAL A 90 16.95 11.04 3.30
CA VAL A 90 18.15 10.25 3.63
C VAL A 90 18.61 9.40 2.45
N GLU A 91 17.72 9.04 1.53
CA GLU A 91 18.01 8.05 0.49
C GLU A 91 17.65 8.61 -0.89
N ARG A 92 18.61 8.69 -1.81
CA ARG A 92 18.33 9.09 -3.20
C ARG A 92 17.34 8.11 -3.81
N VAL A 93 16.23 8.64 -4.31
CA VAL A 93 15.22 7.89 -5.05
C VAL A 93 15.79 7.62 -6.44
N ASP A 94 16.10 6.36 -6.70
CA ASP A 94 16.59 5.90 -8.00
C ASP A 94 15.48 5.97 -9.07
N GLU A 95 15.85 5.95 -10.35
CA GLU A 95 14.88 5.95 -11.46
C GLU A 95 13.95 4.74 -11.40
N TRP A 96 14.50 3.59 -10.99
CA TRP A 96 13.73 2.39 -10.71
C TRP A 96 12.68 2.63 -9.62
N ASP A 97 13.05 3.26 -8.49
CA ASP A 97 12.14 3.53 -7.37
C ASP A 97 10.98 4.45 -7.83
N ARG A 98 11.24 5.42 -8.71
CA ARG A 98 10.18 6.28 -9.30
C ARG A 98 9.23 5.47 -10.17
N SER A 99 9.76 4.63 -11.05
CA SER A 99 8.94 3.81 -11.95
C SER A 99 8.08 2.80 -11.17
N ALA A 100 8.65 2.16 -10.15
CA ALA A 100 7.98 1.20 -9.29
C ALA A 100 6.83 1.86 -8.51
N ARG A 101 7.08 3.05 -7.97
CA ARG A 101 6.07 3.87 -7.28
C ARG A 101 4.93 4.27 -8.22
N ALA A 102 5.23 4.75 -9.42
CA ALA A 102 4.22 5.14 -10.40
C ALA A 102 3.28 3.97 -10.75
N GLN A 103 3.84 2.79 -11.02
CA GLN A 103 3.04 1.58 -11.29
C GLN A 103 2.17 1.19 -10.09
N ALA A 104 2.72 1.24 -8.88
CA ALA A 104 1.98 0.89 -7.66
C ALA A 104 0.80 1.84 -7.40
N TYR A 105 0.97 3.15 -7.64
CA TYR A 105 -0.11 4.12 -7.49
C TYR A 105 -1.16 4.04 -8.61
N LEU A 106 -0.78 3.68 -9.84
CA LEU A 106 -1.75 3.44 -10.91
C LEU A 106 -2.69 2.27 -10.56
N VAL A 107 -2.13 1.16 -10.06
CA VAL A 107 -2.93 0.02 -9.59
C VAL A 107 -3.81 0.42 -8.40
N THR A 108 -3.23 1.14 -7.44
CA THR A 108 -3.97 1.65 -6.27
C THR A 108 -5.12 2.55 -6.69
N PHE A 109 -4.91 3.44 -7.66
CA PHE A 109 -5.96 4.29 -8.21
C PHE A 109 -7.07 3.47 -8.87
N GLY A 110 -6.72 2.44 -9.65
CA GLY A 110 -7.70 1.53 -10.23
C GLY A 110 -8.56 0.81 -9.17
N VAL A 111 -7.92 0.26 -8.13
CA VAL A 111 -8.62 -0.40 -7.00
C VAL A 111 -9.48 0.59 -6.23
N PHE A 112 -8.95 1.79 -5.97
CA PHE A 112 -9.67 2.88 -5.30
C PHE A 112 -10.91 3.28 -6.10
N ALA A 113 -10.77 3.57 -7.39
CA ALA A 113 -11.86 3.98 -8.26
C ALA A 113 -12.95 2.91 -8.36
N ALA A 114 -12.56 1.65 -8.54
CA ALA A 114 -13.50 0.53 -8.54
C ALA A 114 -14.24 0.40 -7.20
N THR A 115 -13.52 0.54 -6.08
CA THR A 115 -14.11 0.46 -4.74
C THR A 115 -15.07 1.62 -4.46
N VAL A 116 -14.72 2.85 -4.88
CA VAL A 116 -15.63 4.00 -4.79
C VAL A 116 -16.89 3.75 -5.61
N PHE A 117 -16.76 3.28 -6.85
CA PHE A 117 -17.91 3.02 -7.71
C PHE A 117 -18.86 1.98 -7.11
N VAL A 118 -18.30 0.86 -6.65
CA VAL A 118 -19.07 -0.19 -5.96
C VAL A 118 -19.68 0.32 -4.65
N GLY A 119 -18.90 1.04 -3.84
CA GLY A 119 -19.35 1.57 -2.55
C GLY A 119 -20.50 2.56 -2.68
N LEU A 120 -20.40 3.50 -3.64
CA LEU A 120 -21.48 4.45 -3.95
C LEU A 120 -22.73 3.73 -4.46
N PHE A 121 -22.56 2.73 -5.34
CA PHE A 121 -23.69 1.95 -5.84
C PHE A 121 -24.42 1.21 -4.71
N VAL A 122 -23.67 0.55 -3.81
CA VAL A 122 -24.24 -0.14 -2.64
C VAL A 122 -24.93 0.84 -1.69
N MET A 123 -24.37 2.03 -1.47
CA MET A 123 -25.02 3.07 -0.65
C MET A 123 -26.33 3.55 -1.25
N LEU A 124 -26.34 3.86 -2.55
CA LEU A 124 -27.57 4.27 -3.24
C LEU A 124 -28.63 3.18 -3.21
N TRP A 125 -28.22 1.92 -3.41
CA TRP A 125 -29.10 0.77 -3.28
C TRP A 125 -29.67 0.66 -1.86
N ALA A 126 -28.84 0.76 -0.83
CA ALA A 126 -29.30 0.71 0.56
C ALA A 126 -30.31 1.83 0.88
N ILE A 127 -30.08 3.05 0.39
CA ILE A 127 -31.02 4.18 0.57
C ILE A 127 -32.35 3.91 -0.14
N ALA A 128 -32.32 3.33 -1.34
CA ALA A 128 -33.53 3.06 -2.11
C ALA A 128 -34.46 2.03 -1.44
N PHE A 129 -33.91 1.03 -0.75
CA PHE A 129 -34.68 -0.05 -0.12
C PHE A 129 -34.92 0.14 1.39
N ALA A 130 -34.15 1.00 2.06
CA ALA A 130 -34.29 1.29 3.49
C ALA A 130 -34.06 2.79 3.78
N PRO A 131 -34.99 3.68 3.39
CA PRO A 131 -34.82 5.14 3.47
C PRO A 131 -34.78 5.69 4.91
N THR A 132 -35.18 4.90 5.91
CA THR A 132 -35.29 5.32 7.30
C THR A 132 -33.98 5.14 8.07
N SER A 133 -32.97 5.94 7.73
CA SER A 133 -32.04 6.62 8.66
C SER A 133 -30.80 7.07 7.89
N LEU A 134 -30.61 8.40 7.80
CA LEU A 134 -29.35 9.02 7.41
C LEU A 134 -28.30 8.73 8.48
N SER A 135 -27.81 7.49 8.54
CA SER A 135 -26.71 7.12 9.42
C SER A 135 -25.40 7.47 8.74
N ALA A 136 -24.52 8.21 9.39
CA ALA A 136 -23.17 8.50 8.88
C ALA A 136 -22.26 7.26 8.80
N LYS A 137 -22.71 6.11 9.34
CA LYS A 137 -21.91 4.88 9.47
C LYS A 137 -21.41 4.30 8.13
N PRO A 138 -22.21 4.17 7.06
CA PRO A 138 -21.72 3.65 5.79
C PRO A 138 -20.64 4.54 5.18
N ILE A 139 -20.79 5.87 5.31
CA ILE A 139 -19.81 6.85 4.85
C ILE A 139 -18.48 6.65 5.57
N LEU A 140 -18.51 6.43 6.90
CA LEU A 140 -17.31 6.14 7.67
C LEU A 140 -16.64 4.82 7.26
N ILE A 141 -17.41 3.73 7.08
CA ILE A 141 -16.86 2.45 6.57
C ILE A 141 -16.10 2.72 5.26
N LEU A 142 -16.75 3.38 4.31
CA LEU A 142 -16.17 3.62 3.00
C LEU A 142 -14.92 4.50 3.13
N LEU A 143 -14.96 5.57 3.91
CA LEU A 143 -13.82 6.46 4.13
C LEU A 143 -12.60 5.68 4.65
N PHE A 144 -12.78 4.88 5.69
CA PHE A 144 -11.69 4.12 6.29
C PHE A 144 -11.17 3.02 5.35
N LEU A 145 -12.06 2.32 4.63
CA LEU A 145 -11.68 1.36 3.60
C LEU A 145 -10.82 2.01 2.51
N LEU A 146 -11.25 3.17 2.00
CA LEU A 146 -10.53 3.93 0.99
C LEU A 146 -9.15 4.37 1.50
N MET A 147 -9.06 4.82 2.75
CA MET A 147 -7.78 5.15 3.37
C MET A 147 -6.87 3.93 3.54
N THR A 148 -7.42 2.76 3.89
CA THR A 148 -6.63 1.52 3.93
C THR A 148 -6.10 1.15 2.55
N ILE A 149 -6.90 1.29 1.50
CA ILE A 149 -6.48 1.05 0.11
C ILE A 149 -5.31 1.97 -0.25
N LEU A 150 -5.44 3.28 0.00
CA LEU A 150 -4.39 4.25 -0.31
C LEU A 150 -3.07 3.98 0.42
N THR A 151 -3.14 3.54 1.67
CA THR A 151 -1.93 3.29 2.49
C THR A 151 -1.30 1.93 2.22
N THR A 152 -2.11 0.91 1.91
CA THR A 152 -1.69 -0.50 1.92
C THR A 152 -1.50 -1.09 0.52
N THR A 153 -2.35 -0.72 -0.45
CA THR A 153 -2.32 -1.29 -1.80
C THR A 153 -1.01 -1.04 -2.55
N PRO A 154 -0.35 0.15 -2.46
CA PRO A 154 0.94 0.34 -3.09
C PRO A 154 1.99 -0.63 -2.54
N THR A 155 2.01 -0.83 -1.22
CA THR A 155 2.90 -1.76 -0.53
C THR A 155 2.59 -3.21 -0.90
N ALA A 156 1.32 -3.59 -0.92
CA ALA A 156 0.90 -4.93 -1.34
C ALA A 156 1.37 -5.20 -2.78
N TYR A 157 1.03 -4.33 -3.74
CA TYR A 157 1.43 -4.47 -5.13
C TYR A 157 2.95 -4.59 -5.28
N ALA A 158 3.71 -3.68 -4.67
CA ALA A 158 5.16 -3.70 -4.77
C ALA A 158 5.79 -4.94 -4.12
N SER A 159 5.26 -5.38 -2.97
CA SER A 159 5.77 -6.56 -2.27
C SER A 159 5.58 -7.86 -3.07
N TRP A 160 4.50 -7.97 -3.85
CA TRP A 160 4.18 -9.14 -4.65
C TRP A 160 4.73 -9.09 -6.09
N ARG A 161 4.78 -7.90 -6.70
CA ARG A 161 5.18 -7.72 -8.11
C ARG A 161 6.68 -7.98 -8.35
N TRP A 162 7.51 -7.64 -7.37
CA TRP A 162 8.95 -7.83 -7.44
C TRP A 162 9.39 -8.99 -6.55
N ARG A 163 10.31 -9.80 -7.07
CA ARG A 163 11.11 -10.69 -6.25
C ARG A 163 12.16 -9.84 -5.57
N TRP A 164 12.00 -9.67 -4.28
CA TRP A 164 13.00 -9.09 -3.41
C TRP A 164 13.88 -10.29 -3.06
N ASP A 165 14.80 -10.63 -3.97
CA ASP A 165 15.70 -11.74 -3.73
C ASP A 165 16.53 -11.40 -2.49
N ASP A 166 16.55 -12.35 -1.55
CA ASP A 166 17.41 -12.37 -0.37
C ASP A 166 18.85 -12.62 -0.86
N ASP A 167 19.46 -11.64 -1.52
CA ASP A 167 20.91 -11.62 -1.71
C ASP A 167 21.54 -11.19 -0.38
N ARG A 168 21.59 -12.15 0.54
CA ARG A 168 22.53 -12.18 1.66
C ARG A 168 23.45 -13.39 1.53
#